data_AF-A0A7K1FXZ7-F1
#
_entry.id   AF-A0A7K1FXZ7-F1
#
_cell.length_a   1.000
_cell.length_b   1.000
_cell.length_c   1.000
_cell.angle_alpha   90.00
_cell.angle_beta   90.00
_cell.angle_gamma   90.00
#
_symmetry.space_group_name_H-M   'P 1'
#
loop_
_entity.id
_entity.type
_entity.pdbx_description
1 polymer ?
#
loop_
_entity_poly.entity_id
_entity_poly.type
_entity_poly.pdbx_seq_one_letter_code
_entity_poly.pdbx_strand_id
1 'polypeptide(L)' 'MKTTFNADTTARTNPKKGFRIHLLVFLLTTPVIWIVWYLTDTTYPWPLWSTPAWAIGILFHYLGVFVFNKKQHKTL' A
#
# COMPACT_ATOMS: atom_id res chain seq x y z
N MET A 1 -42.82 11.10 -13.11
CA MET A 1 -42.06 11.44 -11.90
C MET A 1 -40.59 11.12 -12.18
N LYS A 2 -39.73 12.15 -12.34
CA LYS A 2 -38.31 11.96 -12.68
C LYS A 2 -37.51 11.95 -11.37
N THR A 3 -37.07 10.80 -10.92
CA THR A 3 -36.20 10.67 -9.73
C THR A 3 -34.76 10.93 -10.15
N THR A 4 -34.27 12.15 -9.91
CA THR A 4 -32.85 12.49 -10.06
C THR A 4 -32.07 11.92 -8.88
N PHE A 5 -31.38 10.80 -9.09
CA PHE A 5 -30.46 10.22 -8.12
C PHE A 5 -29.13 10.99 -8.20
N ASN A 6 -28.95 12.00 -7.34
CA ASN A 6 -27.68 12.70 -7.18
C ASN A 6 -26.73 11.80 -6.36
N ALA A 7 -26.03 10.90 -7.04
CA ALA A 7 -25.06 9.97 -6.44
C ALA A 7 -23.70 10.65 -6.14
N ASP A 8 -23.68 11.90 -5.70
CA ASP A 8 -22.45 12.68 -5.56
C ASP A 8 -22.00 12.70 -4.11
N THR A 9 -21.65 11.53 -3.56
CA THR A 9 -20.75 11.48 -2.40
C THR A 9 -19.59 10.57 -2.76
N THR A 10 -18.81 10.99 -3.76
CA THR A 10 -17.48 10.44 -3.97
C THR A 10 -16.66 10.79 -2.73
N ALA A 11 -16.57 9.86 -1.77
CA ALA A 11 -15.58 9.93 -0.72
C ALA A 11 -14.22 10.06 -1.42
N ARG A 12 -13.65 11.28 -1.43
CA ARG A 12 -12.38 11.56 -2.10
C ARG A 12 -11.28 10.84 -1.34
N THR A 13 -11.08 9.57 -1.65
CA THR A 13 -9.99 8.77 -1.11
C THR A 13 -8.71 9.32 -1.73
N ASN A 14 -7.85 9.91 -0.90
CA ASN A 14 -6.56 10.42 -1.36
C ASN A 14 -5.59 9.24 -1.50
N PRO A 15 -5.26 8.78 -2.73
CA PRO A 15 -4.42 7.59 -2.93
C PRO A 15 -3.02 7.75 -2.31
N LYS A 16 -2.51 8.98 -2.22
CA LYS A 16 -1.23 9.27 -1.55
C LYS A 16 -1.30 9.02 -0.04
N LYS A 17 -2.44 9.27 0.59
CA LYS A 17 -2.65 8.97 2.03
C LYS A 17 -2.64 7.46 2.26
N GLY A 18 -3.32 6.70 1.39
CA GLY A 18 -3.30 5.23 1.43
C GLY A 18 -1.89 4.66 1.31
N PHE A 19 -1.10 5.15 0.35
CA PHE A 19 0.30 4.75 0.19
C PHE A 19 1.16 5.05 1.43
N ARG A 20 1.03 6.27 2.00
CA ARG A 20 1.80 6.66 3.20
C ARG A 20 1.53 5.74 4.39
N ILE A 21 0.26 5.38 4.61
CA ILE A 21 -0.10 4.46 5.70
C ILE A 21 0.49 3.08 5.45
N HIS A 22 0.33 2.54 4.23
CA HIS A 22 0.88 1.22 3.89
C HIS A 22 2.41 1.17 4.06
N LEU A 23 3.12 2.21 3.60
CA LEU A 23 4.56 2.35 3.78
C LEU A 23 4.97 2.43 5.24
N LEU A 24 4.25 3.21 6.05
CA LEU A 24 4.53 3.36 7.49
C LEU A 24 4.32 2.03 8.24
N VAL A 25 3.23 1.32 7.95
CA VAL A 25 2.96 -0.01 8.53
C VAL A 25 4.09 -0.98 8.18
N PHE A 26 4.55 -1.00 6.93
CA PHE A 26 5.68 -1.84 6.53
C PHE A 26 6.97 -1.50 7.27
N LEU A 27 7.31 -0.21 7.37
CA LEU A 27 8.53 0.26 8.03
C LEU A 27 8.54 -0.02 9.53
N LEU A 28 7.38 0.02 10.21
CA LEU A 28 7.30 -0.28 11.63
C LEU A 28 7.18 -1.78 11.92
N THR A 29 6.42 -2.51 11.12
CA THR A 29 6.12 -3.93 11.38
C THR A 29 7.28 -4.82 10.97
N THR A 30 7.98 -4.50 9.87
CA THR A 30 9.09 -5.34 9.39
C THR A 30 10.20 -5.48 10.44
N PRO A 31 10.75 -4.40 11.03
CA PRO A 31 11.77 -4.53 12.08
C PRO A 31 11.26 -5.32 13.29
N VAL A 32 10.02 -5.12 13.72
CA VAL A 32 9.41 -5.88 14.83
C VAL A 32 9.39 -7.38 14.51
N ILE A 33 8.97 -7.76 13.31
CA ILE A 33 8.98 -9.16 12.85
C ILE A 33 10.40 -9.75 12.90
N TRP A 34 11.40 -9.00 12.40
CA TRP A 34 12.79 -9.44 12.40
C TRP A 34 13.37 -9.55 13.82
N ILE A 35 12.99 -8.64 14.72
CA ILE A 35 13.36 -8.71 16.14
C ILE A 35 12.74 -9.94 16.79
N VAL A 36 11.45 -10.21 16.56
CA VAL A 36 10.79 -11.40 17.10
C VAL A 36 11.51 -12.66 16.64
N TRP A 37 11.79 -12.79 15.34
CA TRP A 37 12.56 -13.91 14.81
C TRP A 37 13.93 -14.06 15.47
N TYR A 38 14.67 -12.95 15.62
CA TYR A 38 15.98 -12.94 16.25
C TYR A 38 15.95 -13.38 17.72
N LEU A 39 14.88 -13.04 18.45
CA LEU A 39 14.73 -13.35 19.88
C LEU A 39 14.13 -14.73 20.15
N THR A 40 13.44 -15.36 19.20
CA THR A 40 12.76 -16.64 19.42
C THR A 40 13.51 -17.84 18.89
N ASP A 41 13.80 -17.88 17.58
CA ASP A 41 14.46 -19.01 16.92
C ASP A 41 15.04 -18.57 15.58
N THR A 42 16.38 -18.57 15.51
CA THR A 42 17.12 -18.19 14.31
C THR A 42 17.41 -19.36 13.37
N THR A 43 16.96 -20.57 13.70
CA THR A 43 17.21 -21.79 12.88
C THR A 43 16.58 -21.70 11.50
N TYR A 44 15.42 -21.02 11.40
CA TYR A 44 14.73 -20.80 10.13
C TYR A 44 14.31 -19.34 9.96
N PRO A 45 14.88 -18.61 8.96
CA PRO A 45 14.58 -17.19 8.73
C PRO A 45 13.24 -16.98 8.02
N TRP A 46 12.15 -17.33 8.68
CA TRP A 46 10.79 -17.16 8.13
C TRP A 46 10.44 -15.73 7.70
N PRO A 47 10.98 -14.62 8.29
CA PRO A 47 10.73 -13.27 7.80
C PRO A 47 11.21 -13.01 6.36
N LEU A 48 12.10 -13.86 5.86
CA LEU A 48 12.66 -13.77 4.51
C LEU A 48 11.59 -13.98 3.42
N TRP A 49 10.49 -14.68 3.73
CA TRP A 49 9.40 -14.88 2.78
C TRP A 49 8.37 -13.75 2.85
N SER A 50 8.05 -13.28 4.06
CA SER A 50 7.03 -12.25 4.28
C SER A 50 7.53 -10.87 3.82
N THR A 51 8.79 -10.52 4.11
CA THR A 51 9.34 -9.19 3.85
C THR A 51 9.35 -8.85 2.35
N PRO A 52 9.87 -9.70 1.44
CA PRO A 52 9.88 -9.42 0.01
C PRO A 52 8.48 -9.41 -0.60
N ALA A 53 7.61 -10.34 -0.18
CA ALA A 53 6.22 -10.39 -0.66
C ALA A 53 5.47 -9.08 -0.37
N TRP A 54 5.63 -8.53 0.84
CA TRP A 54 5.07 -7.23 1.20
C TRP A 54 5.75 -6.06 0.51
N ALA A 55 7.08 -6.10 0.35
CA ALA A 55 7.83 -5.05 -0.37
C ALA A 55 7.35 -4.92 -1.83
N ILE A 56 7.04 -6.04 -2.49
CA ILE A 56 6.43 -6.07 -3.83
C ILE A 56 5.07 -5.36 -3.82
N GLY A 57 4.23 -5.61 -2.80
CA GLY A 57 2.96 -4.90 -2.63
C GLY A 57 3.11 -3.39 -2.54
N ILE A 58 4.12 -2.90 -1.79
CA ILE A 58 4.46 -1.47 -1.73
C ILE A 58 4.89 -0.94 -3.09
N LEU A 59 5.72 -1.68 -3.82
CA LEU A 59 6.17 -1.28 -5.15
C LEU A 59 4.97 -1.09 -6.09
N PHE A 60 4.05 -2.05 -6.14
CA PHE A 60 2.85 -1.92 -6.98
C PHE A 60 1.93 -0.79 -6.52
N HIS A 61 1.78 -0.57 -5.21
CA HIS A 61 1.02 0.56 -4.69
C HIS A 61 1.65 1.90 -5.10
N TYR A 62 2.99 2.02 -5.02
CA TYR A 62 3.72 3.18 -5.50
C TYR A 62 3.47 3.43 -7.00
N LEU A 63 3.59 2.40 -7.84
CA LEU A 63 3.32 2.50 -9.28
C LEU A 63 1.88 2.97 -9.54
N GLY A 64 0.90 2.42 -8.83
CA GLY A 64 -0.50 2.84 -8.89
C GLY A 64 -0.70 4.32 -8.56
N VAL A 65 -0.10 4.79 -7.47
CA VAL A 65 -0.31 6.16 -6.98
C VAL A 65 0.48 7.21 -7.77
N PHE A 66 1.71 6.92 -8.19
CA PHE A 66 2.63 7.94 -8.73
C PHE A 66 2.91 7.79 -10.23
N VAL A 67 2.86 6.58 -10.77
CA VAL A 67 3.19 6.32 -12.19
C VAL A 67 1.93 6.30 -13.05
N PHE A 68 0.91 5.54 -12.66
CA PHE A 68 -0.29 5.39 -13.48
C PHE A 68 -1.27 6.57 -13.37
N ASN A 69 -1.25 7.32 -12.27
CA ASN A 69 -2.08 8.52 -12.09
C ASN A 69 -1.68 9.71 -13.00
N LYS A 70 -0.51 9.70 -13.64
CA LYS A 70 -0.08 10.77 -14.56
C LYS A 70 -0.61 10.62 -15.99
N LYS A 71 -1.23 9.49 -16.37
CA LYS A 71 -1.60 9.21 -17.76
C LYS A 71 -2.97 9.77 -18.22
N GLN A 72 -3.72 10.49 -17.38
CA GLN A 72 -5.11 10.89 -17.67
C GLN A 72 -5.28 12.34 -18.19
N HIS A 73 -4.23 13.10 -18.49
CA HIS A 73 -4.36 14.49 -18.99
C HIS A 73 -3.51 14.79 -20.25
N LYS A 74 -3.42 13.84 -21.19
CA LYS A 74 -2.78 14.10 -22.48
C LYS A 74 -3.56 13.47 -23.62
N THR A 75 -4.78 13.94 -23.82
CA THR A 75 -5.48 13.82 -25.10
C THR A 75 -6.29 15.10 -25.28
N LEU A 76 -6.19 15.67 -26.48
CA LEU A 76 -6.61 17.01 -26.94
C LEU A 76 -5.48 18.05 -26.88
#